data_AF-A0A4R1QZA4-F1
#
_entry.id   AF-A0A4R1QZA4-F1
#
_cell.length_a   1.000
_cell.length_b   1.000
_cell.length_c   1.000
_cell.angle_alpha   90.00
_cell.angle_beta   90.00
_cell.angle_gamma   90.00
#
_symmetry.space_group_name_H-M   'P 1'
#
loop_
_entity.id
_entity.type
_entity.pdbx_description
1 polymer ?
#
loop_
_entity_poly.entity_id
_entity_poly.type
_entity_poly.pdbx_seq_one_letter_code
_entity_poly.pdbx_strand_id
1 'polypeptide(L)'
;MSVGSTILSIENLSQSVAALLGNPAAFSAGYQATLIATYNNIIADVALLSLTAAQRAQIATVLTQARDTIAAATIGAITVQQINTVLELNQLAVLKLNTFAFLG
;
A
#
# COMPACT_ATOMS: atom_id res chain seq x y z
N MET A 1 7.35 -15.92 -1.83
CA MET A 1 6.36 -14.92 -2.30
C MET A 1 6.65 -14.61 -3.76
N SER A 2 5.64 -14.44 -4.61
CA SER A 2 5.86 -14.04 -6.02
C SER A 2 5.48 -12.58 -6.21
N VAL A 3 5.98 -11.95 -7.29
CA VAL A 3 5.58 -10.57 -7.63
C VAL A 3 4.07 -10.48 -7.84
N GLY A 4 3.47 -11.46 -8.53
CA GLY A 4 2.03 -11.50 -8.77
C GLY A 4 1.21 -11.58 -7.48
N SER A 5 1.64 -12.36 -6.47
CA SER A 5 0.94 -12.41 -5.19
C SER A 5 1.05 -11.08 -4.43
N THR A 6 2.21 -10.42 -4.49
CA THR A 6 2.40 -9.11 -3.85
C THR A 6 1.54 -8.02 -4.52
N ILE A 7 1.43 -8.04 -5.85
CA ILE A 7 0.55 -7.12 -6.60
C ILE A 7 -0.90 -7.31 -6.16
N LEU A 8 -1.40 -8.55 -6.12
CA LEU A 8 -2.76 -8.85 -5.68
C LEU A 8 -3.03 -8.35 -4.25
N SER A 9 -2.07 -8.50 -3.34
CA SER A 9 -2.19 -7.97 -1.97
C SER A 9 -2.31 -6.45 -1.94
N ILE A 10 -1.54 -5.73 -2.78
CA ILE A 10 -1.64 -4.27 -2.89
C ILE A 10 -2.98 -3.85 -3.50
N GLU A 11 -3.49 -4.58 -4.49
CA GLU A 11 -4.79 -4.31 -5.11
C GLU A 11 -5.95 -4.51 -4.11
N ASN A 12 -5.94 -5.60 -3.34
CA ASN A 12 -6.92 -5.86 -2.29
C ASN A 12 -6.89 -4.78 -1.20
N LEU A 13 -5.69 -4.35 -0.81
CA LEU A 13 -5.51 -3.23 0.11
C LEU A 13 -6.05 -1.92 -0.48
N SER A 14 -5.84 -1.68 -1.77
CA SER A 14 -6.34 -0.49 -2.48
C SER A 14 -7.87 -0.48 -2.54
N GLN A 15 -8.52 -1.62 -2.74
CA GLN A 15 -9.98 -1.73 -2.67
C GLN A 15 -10.51 -1.38 -1.27
N SER A 16 -9.82 -1.87 -0.23
CA SER A 16 -10.15 -1.56 1.17
C SER A 16 -10.03 -0.06 1.47
N VAL A 17 -8.98 0.59 0.98
CA VAL A 17 -8.79 2.05 1.09
C VAL A 17 -9.84 2.81 0.27
N ALA A 18 -10.15 2.38 -0.96
CA ALA A 18 -11.12 3.03 -1.84
C ALA A 18 -12.55 2.99 -1.27
N ALA A 19 -12.90 1.97 -0.49
CA ALA A 19 -14.19 1.90 0.21
C ALA A 19 -14.42 3.10 1.16
N LEU A 20 -13.35 3.74 1.65
CA LEU A 20 -13.44 4.94 2.49
C LEU A 20 -13.92 6.18 1.73
N LEU A 21 -13.83 6.22 0.39
CA LEU A 21 -14.37 7.33 -0.40
C LEU A 21 -15.90 7.45 -0.24
N GLY A 22 -16.60 6.32 -0.12
CA GLY A 22 -18.05 6.29 0.08
C GLY A 22 -18.46 6.41 1.55
N ASN A 23 -17.55 6.17 2.50
CA ASN A 23 -17.81 6.24 3.93
C ASN A 23 -16.55 6.54 4.76
N PRO A 24 -16.07 7.80 4.80
CA PRO A 24 -14.89 8.16 5.57
C PRO A 24 -15.02 7.89 7.08
N ALA A 25 -16.26 7.90 7.61
CA ALA A 25 -16.54 7.62 9.01
C ALA A 25 -16.23 6.15 9.41
N ALA A 26 -16.10 5.24 8.44
CA ALA A 26 -15.65 3.87 8.68
C ALA A 26 -14.16 3.77 9.06
N PHE A 27 -13.39 4.86 8.92
CA PHE A 27 -11.97 4.92 9.28
C PHE A 27 -11.76 4.95 10.81
N SER A 28 -12.04 3.83 11.46
CA SER A 28 -11.84 3.64 12.90
C SER A 28 -10.38 3.32 13.25
N ALA A 29 -10.01 3.41 14.53
CA ALA A 29 -8.68 3.03 15.01
C ALA A 29 -8.33 1.56 14.68
N GLY A 30 -9.30 0.65 14.83
CA GLY A 30 -9.09 -0.76 14.47
C GLY A 30 -8.89 -0.96 12.97
N TYR A 31 -9.62 -0.19 12.14
CA TYR A 31 -9.44 -0.26 10.70
C TYR A 31 -8.10 0.32 10.25
N GLN A 32 -7.71 1.49 10.79
CA GLN A 32 -6.38 2.06 10.57
C GLN A 32 -5.27 1.07 10.95
N ALA A 33 -5.33 0.45 12.13
CA ALA A 33 -4.35 -0.53 12.58
C ALA A 33 -4.25 -1.75 11.63
N THR A 34 -5.40 -2.21 11.13
CA THR A 34 -5.46 -3.32 10.15
C THR A 34 -4.78 -2.95 8.84
N LEU A 35 -5.04 -1.75 8.31
CA LEU A 35 -4.40 -1.24 7.10
C LEU A 35 -2.87 -1.13 7.29
N ILE A 36 -2.42 -0.56 8.41
CA ILE A 36 -0.99 -0.43 8.74
C ILE A 36 -0.32 -1.80 8.84
N ALA A 37 -0.94 -2.77 9.52
CA ALA A 37 -0.42 -4.12 9.63
C ALA A 37 -0.32 -4.79 8.26
N THR A 38 -1.34 -4.61 7.41
CA THR A 38 -1.34 -5.13 6.03
C THR A 38 -0.19 -4.54 5.21
N TYR A 39 0.05 -3.23 5.29
CA TYR A 39 1.21 -2.60 4.66
C TYR A 39 2.53 -3.20 5.14
N ASN A 40 2.70 -3.37 6.45
CA ASN A 40 3.95 -3.93 7.00
C ASN A 40 4.20 -5.36 6.50
N ASN A 41 3.15 -6.17 6.39
CA ASN A 41 3.26 -7.52 5.81
C ASN A 41 3.67 -7.46 4.33
N ILE A 42 3.04 -6.60 3.52
CA ILE A 42 3.41 -6.42 2.11
C ILE A 42 4.85 -5.92 1.97
N ILE A 43 5.30 -5.00 2.83
CA ILE A 43 6.69 -4.50 2.81
C ILE A 43 7.68 -5.62 3.15
N ALA A 44 7.35 -6.47 4.14
CA ALA A 44 8.16 -7.64 4.47
C ALA A 44 8.20 -8.64 3.30
N ASP A 45 7.08 -8.84 2.62
CA ASP A 45 6.98 -9.69 1.43
C ASP A 45 7.85 -9.16 0.28
N VAL A 46 7.85 -7.84 0.06
CA VAL A 46 8.70 -7.17 -0.94
C VAL A 46 10.18 -7.46 -0.67
N ALA A 47 10.60 -7.52 0.60
CA ALA A 47 11.98 -7.83 0.98
C ALA A 47 12.43 -9.23 0.51
N LEU A 48 11.49 -10.16 0.33
CA LEU A 48 11.73 -11.55 -0.08
C LEU A 48 11.63 -11.79 -1.59
N LEU A 49 11.29 -10.77 -2.39
CA LEU A 49 11.17 -10.90 -3.83
C LEU A 49 12.55 -11.05 -4.50
N SER A 50 12.58 -11.85 -5.57
CA SER A 50 13.73 -12.06 -6.47
C SER A 50 14.02 -10.83 -7.36
N LEU A 51 14.19 -9.67 -6.73
CA LEU A 51 14.57 -8.40 -7.36
C LEU A 51 15.93 -7.96 -6.82
N THR A 52 16.53 -6.92 -7.41
CA THR A 52 17.72 -6.31 -6.82
C THR A 52 17.38 -5.58 -5.51
N ALA A 53 18.36 -5.41 -4.62
CA ALA A 53 18.16 -4.68 -3.37
C ALA A 53 17.65 -3.24 -3.59
N ALA A 54 18.17 -2.57 -4.62
CA ALA A 54 17.73 -1.22 -4.99
C ALA A 54 16.26 -1.18 -5.46
N GLN A 55 15.83 -2.15 -6.27
CA GLN A 55 14.44 -2.25 -6.72
C GLN A 55 13.49 -2.51 -5.54
N ARG A 56 13.84 -3.44 -4.64
CA ARG A 56 13.05 -3.70 -3.43
C ARG A 56 12.94 -2.45 -2.55
N ALA A 57 14.03 -1.74 -2.34
CA ALA A 57 14.04 -0.51 -1.54
C ALA A 57 13.11 0.56 -2.14
N GLN A 58 13.10 0.74 -3.45
CA GLN A 58 12.19 1.69 -4.10
C GLN A 58 10.72 1.35 -3.87
N ILE A 59 10.34 0.07 -3.99
CA ILE A 59 8.96 -0.37 -3.76
C ILE A 59 8.59 -0.19 -2.28
N ALA A 60 9.46 -0.63 -1.37
CA ALA A 60 9.25 -0.51 0.06
C ALA A 60 9.08 0.95 0.51
N THR A 61 9.85 1.88 -0.06
CA THR A 61 9.70 3.32 0.22
C THR A 61 8.32 3.85 -0.16
N VAL A 62 7.82 3.50 -1.36
CA VAL A 62 6.49 3.95 -1.82
C VAL A 62 5.38 3.39 -0.92
N LEU A 63 5.45 2.09 -0.59
CA LEU A 63 4.47 1.47 0.31
C LEU A 63 4.55 2.04 1.74
N THR A 64 5.74 2.39 2.20
CA THR A 64 5.95 3.05 3.50
C THR A 64 5.31 4.43 3.53
N GLN A 65 5.46 5.23 2.46
CA GLN A 65 4.80 6.53 2.34
C GLN A 65 3.26 6.41 2.37
N ALA A 66 2.71 5.40 1.70
CA ALA A 66 1.27 5.14 1.71
C ALA A 66 0.78 4.78 3.12
N ARG A 67 1.49 3.86 3.79
CA ARG A 67 1.24 3.50 5.19
C ARG A 67 1.30 4.70 6.13
N ASP A 68 2.32 5.54 5.99
CA ASP A 68 2.51 6.69 6.88
C ASP A 68 1.43 7.75 6.66
N THR A 69 0.93 7.89 5.43
CA THR A 69 -0.25 8.73 5.13
C THR A 69 -1.50 8.22 5.86
N ILE A 70 -1.72 6.90 5.89
CA ILE A 70 -2.79 6.27 6.68
C ILE A 70 -2.58 6.49 8.18
N ALA A 71 -1.35 6.33 8.67
CA ALA A 71 -1.03 6.50 10.09
C ALA A 71 -1.21 7.94 10.58
N ALA A 72 -0.92 8.92 9.72
CA ALA A 72 -1.10 10.34 10.01
C ALA A 72 -2.57 10.82 9.87
N ALA A 73 -3.44 10.01 9.28
CA ALA A 73 -4.84 10.39 9.10
C ALA A 73 -5.62 10.36 10.43
N THR A 74 -6.50 11.35 10.60
CA THR A 74 -7.38 11.44 11.78
C THR A 74 -8.47 10.37 11.72
N ILE A 75 -8.62 9.61 12.81
CA ILE A 75 -9.68 8.62 12.98
C ILE A 75 -11.06 9.26 12.79
N GLY A 76 -11.91 8.62 11.99
CA GLY A 76 -13.26 9.07 11.64
C GLY A 76 -13.31 10.27 10.68
N ALA A 77 -12.16 10.81 10.26
CA ALA A 77 -12.07 12.02 9.46
C ALA A 77 -10.92 11.98 8.44
N ILE A 78 -10.60 10.79 7.91
CA ILE A 78 -9.66 10.68 6.79
C ILE A 78 -10.21 11.46 5.58
N THR A 79 -9.36 12.28 4.98
CA THR A 79 -9.78 13.14 3.87
C THR A 79 -9.72 12.41 2.53
N VAL A 80 -10.55 12.84 1.57
CA VAL A 80 -10.50 12.33 0.19
C VAL A 80 -9.10 12.50 -0.42
N GLN A 81 -8.41 13.60 -0.11
CA GLN A 81 -7.04 13.83 -0.57
C GLN A 81 -6.09 12.76 -0.03
N GLN A 82 -6.14 12.45 1.27
CA GLN A 82 -5.32 11.40 1.86
C GLN A 82 -5.63 10.03 1.26
N ILE A 83 -6.92 9.72 1.05
CA ILE A 83 -7.34 8.47 0.40
C ILE A 83 -6.75 8.38 -1.01
N ASN A 84 -6.90 9.42 -1.83
CA ASN A 84 -6.39 9.44 -3.20
C ASN A 84 -4.87 9.32 -3.25
N THR A 85 -4.14 10.02 -2.36
CA THR A 85 -2.68 9.90 -2.25
C THR A 85 -2.27 8.45 -1.94
N VAL A 86 -2.95 7.77 -1.03
CA VAL A 86 -2.67 6.36 -0.71
C VAL A 86 -2.93 5.45 -1.92
N LEU A 87 -4.02 5.68 -2.66
CA LEU A 87 -4.34 4.91 -3.86
C LEU A 87 -3.31 5.12 -4.98
N GLU A 88 -2.87 6.36 -5.20
CA GLU A 88 -1.83 6.71 -6.18
C GLU A 88 -0.48 6.06 -5.84
N LEU A 89 -0.09 6.07 -4.56
CA LEU A 89 1.13 5.39 -4.10
C LEU A 89 1.05 3.87 -4.26
N ASN A 90 -0.11 3.27 -3.97
CA ASN A 90 -0.32 1.83 -4.22
C ASN A 90 -0.21 1.49 -5.71
N GLN A 91 -0.82 2.29 -6.59
CA GLN A 91 -0.70 2.10 -8.03
C GLN A 91 0.75 2.25 -8.51
N LEU A 92 1.49 3.23 -7.96
CA LEU A 92 2.91 3.39 -8.27
C LEU A 92 3.75 2.18 -7.83
N ALA A 93 3.44 1.59 -6.66
CA ALA A 93 4.11 0.38 -6.20
C ALA A 93 3.85 -0.81 -7.13
N VAL A 94 2.60 -0.99 -7.58
CA VAL A 94 2.23 -2.03 -8.56
C VAL A 94 2.93 -1.80 -9.91
N LEU A 95 2.96 -0.56 -10.41
CA LEU A 95 3.67 -0.21 -11.64
C LEU A 95 5.16 -0.55 -11.56
N LYS A 96 5.81 -0.23 -10.43
CA LYS A 96 7.22 -0.57 -10.18
C LYS A 96 7.44 -2.09 -10.14
N LEU A 97 6.59 -2.83 -9.44
CA LEU A 97 6.65 -4.29 -9.39
C LEU A 97 6.54 -4.92 -10.79
N ASN A 98 5.55 -4.50 -11.58
CA ASN A 98 5.40 -4.97 -12.96
C ASN A 98 6.62 -4.63 -13.83
N THR A 99 7.10 -3.39 -13.74
CA THR A 99 8.27 -2.93 -14.51
C THR A 99 9.52 -3.73 -14.16
N PHE A 100 9.79 -3.96 -12.86
CA PHE A 100 11.00 -4.66 -12.43
C PHE A 100 10.93 -6.17 -12.66
N ALA A 101 9.74 -6.77 -12.59
CA ALA A 101 9.56 -8.18 -12.87
C ALA A 101 9.61 -8.52 -14.37
N PHE A 102 9.31 -7.55 -15.24
CA PHE A 102 9.45 -7.71 -16.69
C PHE A 102 10.89 -7.49 -17.17
N LEU A 103 11.65 -6.62 -16.49
CA LEU A 103 13.03 -6.26 -16.85
C LEU A 103 14.11 -7.07 -16.12
N GLY A 104 13.73 -7.89 -15.13
CA GLY A 104 14.62 -8.74 -14.34
C GLY A 104 14.55 -10.19 -14.78
#